data_AF-A0AAC9Z8N9-F1
#
_entry.id   AF-A0AAC9Z8N9-F1
#
_cell.length_a   1.000
_cell.length_b   1.000
_cell.length_c   1.000
_cell.angle_alpha   90.00
_cell.angle_beta   90.00
_cell.angle_gamma   90.00
#
_symmetry.space_group_name_H-M   'P 1'
#
loop_
_entity.id
_entity.type
_entity.pdbx_description
1 polymer ?
#
loop_
_entity_poly.entity_id
_entity_poly.type
_entity_poly.pdbx_seq_one_letter_code
_entity_poly.pdbx_strand_id
1 'polypeptide(L)'
;MRRPVLPGDITSTARALLVVAPAQRRALCQRIFAGAGQALRHTRRTRRLCPDWGDGSLSAAARKFTLADEPFYDAPEYLVCTRLVLAHLARHIRLTQEGDDAFSHEI
;
A
#
# COMPACT_ATOMS: atom_id res chain seq x y z
N MET A 1 6.63 -4.19 0.24
CA MET A 1 5.31 -4.73 0.64
C MET A 1 5.21 -6.17 0.20
N ARG A 2 4.41 -6.98 0.90
CA ARG A 2 4.16 -8.39 0.60
C ARG A 2 3.48 -8.55 -0.77
N ARG A 3 3.69 -9.70 -1.41
CA ARG A 3 3.03 -10.14 -2.65
C ARG A 3 2.31 -11.48 -2.42
N PRO A 4 1.22 -11.79 -3.16
CA PRO A 4 0.52 -10.90 -4.11
C PRO A 4 -0.17 -9.73 -3.39
N VAL A 5 -0.43 -8.64 -4.11
CA VAL A 5 -1.26 -7.53 -3.59
C VAL A 5 -2.73 -7.89 -3.84
N LEU A 6 -3.55 -7.84 -2.81
CA LEU A 6 -4.94 -8.30 -2.84
C LEU A 6 -5.91 -7.13 -3.00
N PRO A 7 -7.15 -7.35 -3.49
CA PRO A 7 -8.16 -6.29 -3.53
C PRO A 7 -8.37 -5.60 -2.17
N GLY A 8 -8.33 -6.36 -1.07
CA GLY A 8 -8.43 -5.82 0.30
C GLY A 8 -7.31 -4.86 0.70
N ASP A 9 -6.12 -4.96 0.10
CA ASP A 9 -5.04 -3.99 0.26
C ASP A 9 -5.44 -2.63 -0.32
N ILE A 10 -6.07 -2.66 -1.50
CA ILE A 10 -6.51 -1.47 -2.22
C ILE A 10 -7.65 -0.80 -1.46
N THR A 11 -8.69 -1.56 -1.08
CA THR A 11 -9.85 -1.00 -0.38
C THR A 11 -9.46 -0.44 0.99
N SER A 12 -8.65 -1.16 1.78
CA SER A 12 -8.20 -0.67 3.10
C SER A 12 -7.37 0.61 2.97
N THR A 13 -6.46 0.68 1.99
CA THR A 13 -5.64 1.87 1.76
C THR A 13 -6.48 3.04 1.29
N ALA A 14 -7.38 2.84 0.32
CA ALA A 14 -8.26 3.89 -0.19
C ALA A 14 -9.18 4.45 0.91
N ARG A 15 -9.72 3.58 1.77
CA ARG A 15 -10.52 3.98 2.94
C ARG A 15 -9.72 4.80 3.96
N ALA A 16 -8.44 4.50 4.15
CA ALA A 16 -7.57 5.34 5.00
C ALA A 16 -7.30 6.72 4.37
N LEU A 17 -7.15 6.80 3.05
CA LEU A 17 -6.98 8.08 2.34
C LEU A 17 -8.26 8.92 2.37
N LEU A 18 -9.43 8.29 2.38
CA LEU A 18 -10.71 8.99 2.35
C LEU A 18 -10.96 9.83 3.61
N VAL A 19 -10.38 9.44 4.75
CA VAL A 19 -10.52 10.16 6.03
C VAL A 19 -9.76 11.50 6.05
N VAL A 20 -8.69 11.63 5.26
CA VAL A 20 -7.83 12.82 5.29
C VAL A 20 -8.19 13.82 4.18
N ALA A 21 -7.82 15.08 4.40
CA ALA A 21 -8.03 16.15 3.43
C ALA A 21 -7.33 15.82 2.08
N PRO A 22 -7.88 16.24 0.93
CA PRO A 22 -7.33 15.91 -0.39
C PRO A 22 -5.84 16.18 -0.54
N ALA A 23 -5.34 17.28 0.02
CA ALA A 23 -3.93 17.67 -0.01
C ALA A 23 -2.98 16.66 0.70
N GLN A 24 -3.49 15.89 1.67
CA GLN A 24 -2.70 14.95 2.48
C GLN A 24 -2.70 13.52 1.91
N ARG A 25 -3.65 13.18 1.04
CA ARG A 25 -3.87 11.80 0.56
C ARG A 25 -2.62 11.21 -0.09
N ARG A 26 -1.88 12.00 -0.88
CA ARG A 26 -0.65 11.52 -1.55
C ARG A 26 0.45 11.17 -0.55
N ALA A 27 0.66 12.03 0.44
CA ALA A 27 1.66 11.82 1.48
C ALA A 27 1.30 10.61 2.36
N LEU A 28 0.02 10.46 2.74
CA LEU A 28 -0.44 9.29 3.49
C LEU A 28 -0.28 8.00 2.68
N CYS A 29 -0.62 8.01 1.38
CA CYS A 29 -0.43 6.85 0.51
C CYS A 29 1.04 6.42 0.47
N GLN A 30 1.97 7.36 0.29
CA GLN A 30 3.41 7.08 0.32
C GLN A 30 3.84 6.46 1.66
N ARG A 31 3.35 7.02 2.78
CA ARG A 31 3.64 6.53 4.12
C ARG A 31 3.16 5.10 4.35
N ILE A 32 1.94 4.75 3.91
CA ILE A 32 1.41 3.39 4.01
C ILE A 32 2.27 2.40 3.22
N PHE A 33 2.65 2.73 1.98
CA PHE A 33 3.51 1.87 1.16
C PHE A 33 4.91 1.67 1.78
N ALA A 34 5.51 2.76 2.29
CA ALA A 34 6.78 2.70 2.99
C ALA A 34 6.69 1.83 4.26
N GLY A 35 5.62 2.00 5.03
CA GLY A 35 5.31 1.21 6.23
C GLY A 35 5.17 -0.28 5.92
N ALA A 36 4.39 -0.65 4.90
CA ALA A 36 4.28 -2.04 4.45
C ALA A 36 5.64 -2.62 3.98
N GLY A 37 6.50 -1.79 3.36
CA GLY A 37 7.87 -2.15 3.05
C GLY A 37 8.73 -2.42 4.30
N GLN A 38 8.64 -1.55 5.30
CA GLN A 38 9.35 -1.69 6.58
C GLN A 38 8.89 -2.93 7.35
N ALA A 39 7.57 -3.15 7.43
CA ALA A 39 6.99 -4.34 8.05
C ALA A 39 7.49 -5.62 7.40
N LEU A 40 7.53 -5.69 6.07
CA LEU A 40 8.03 -6.88 5.38
C LEU A 40 9.50 -7.17 5.75
N ARG A 41 10.37 -6.15 5.78
CA ARG A 41 11.78 -6.31 6.19
C ARG A 41 11.89 -6.76 7.65
N HIS A 42 11.09 -6.17 8.54
CA HIS A 42 11.03 -6.56 9.95
C HIS A 42 10.62 -8.03 10.08
N THR A 43 9.47 -8.42 9.53
CA THR A 43 8.92 -9.78 9.64
C THR A 43 9.87 -10.83 9.06
N ARG A 44 10.56 -10.52 7.94
CA ARG A 44 11.59 -11.41 7.38
C ARG A 44 12.77 -11.61 8.32
N ARG A 45 13.21 -10.53 8.99
CA ARG A 45 14.36 -10.56 9.91
C ARG A 45 14.04 -11.21 11.25
N THR A 46 12.88 -10.92 11.83
CA THR A 46 12.54 -11.27 13.22
C THR A 46 11.56 -12.44 13.34
N ARG A 47 10.94 -12.86 12.23
CA ARG A 47 9.81 -13.82 12.19
C ARG A 47 8.61 -13.40 13.05
N ARG A 48 8.51 -12.11 13.41
CA ARG A 48 7.41 -11.52 14.18
C ARG A 48 6.76 -10.39 13.39
N LEU A 49 5.49 -10.09 13.69
CA LEU A 49 4.81 -8.94 13.09
C LEU A 49 5.50 -7.64 13.52
N CYS A 50 5.58 -6.68 12.60
CA CYS A 50 6.07 -5.34 12.92
C CYS A 50 5.02 -4.62 13.80
N PRO A 51 5.38 -4.15 15.01
CA PRO A 51 4.42 -3.49 15.90
C PRO A 51 3.71 -2.31 15.24
N ASP A 52 4.46 -1.49 14.51
CA ASP A 52 3.95 -0.24 13.94
C ASP A 52 3.22 -0.43 12.62
N TRP A 53 3.53 -1.49 11.87
CA TRP A 53 3.11 -1.61 10.45
C TRP A 53 2.51 -2.97 10.05
N GLY A 54 2.45 -3.93 10.98
CA GLY A 54 1.82 -5.23 10.77
C GLY A 54 2.68 -6.24 10.01
N ASP A 55 2.06 -7.03 9.14
CA ASP A 55 2.65 -8.21 8.52
C ASP A 55 3.41 -7.93 7.20
N GLY A 56 3.34 -6.68 6.71
CA GLY A 56 3.94 -6.25 5.44
C GLY A 56 2.96 -6.16 4.28
N SER A 57 1.68 -6.52 4.48
CA SER A 57 0.58 -6.17 3.55
C SER A 57 0.27 -4.66 3.62
N LEU A 58 -0.31 -4.12 2.56
CA LEU A 58 -0.79 -2.73 2.59
C LEU A 58 -2.03 -2.61 3.48
N SER A 59 -2.89 -3.64 3.54
CA SER A 59 -4.06 -3.64 4.41
C SER A 59 -3.66 -3.52 5.88
N ALA A 60 -2.68 -4.32 6.35
CA ALA A 60 -2.21 -4.23 7.73
C ALA A 60 -1.59 -2.87 8.05
N ALA A 61 -0.83 -2.28 7.10
CA ALA A 61 -0.25 -0.95 7.28
C ALA A 61 -1.32 0.16 7.25
N ALA A 62 -2.35 0.06 6.39
CA ALA A 62 -3.44 1.01 6.31
C ALA A 62 -4.31 1.00 7.58
N ARG A 63 -4.52 -0.18 8.19
CA ARG A 63 -5.26 -0.37 9.45
C ARG A 63 -4.61 0.25 10.68
N LYS A 64 -3.43 0.86 10.53
CA LYS A 64 -2.78 1.70 11.55
C LYS A 64 -3.30 3.13 11.56
N PHE A 65 -4.12 3.48 10.59
CA PHE A 65 -4.85 4.74 10.50
C PHE A 65 -6.35 4.48 10.66
N THR A 66 -7.13 5.54 10.86
CA THR A 66 -8.60 5.44 10.78
C THR A 66 -9.02 5.12 9.35
N LEU A 67 -9.94 4.17 9.21
CA LEU A 67 -10.55 3.81 7.93
C LEU A 67 -11.96 4.39 7.93
N ALA A 68 -12.32 5.10 6.87
CA ALA A 68 -13.72 5.44 6.62
C ALA A 68 -14.56 4.16 6.50
N ASP A 69 -15.88 4.25 6.67
CA ASP A 69 -16.78 3.18 6.25
C ASP A 69 -16.59 2.88 4.75
N GLU A 70 -16.85 1.64 4.35
CA GLU A 70 -16.58 1.22 2.97
C GLU A 70 -17.63 1.82 2.02
N PRO A 71 -17.24 2.71 1.10
CA PRO A 71 -18.16 3.28 0.13
C PRO A 71 -18.28 2.38 -1.10
N PHE A 72 -19.33 2.62 -1.89
CA PHE A 72 -19.48 2.04 -3.22
C PHE A 72 -18.59 2.77 -4.25
N TYR A 73 -18.41 2.15 -5.41
CA TYR A 73 -17.58 2.71 -6.49
C TYR A 73 -18.20 3.87 -7.25
N ASP A 74 -19.46 4.23 -6.99
CA ASP A 74 -20.09 5.45 -7.49
C ASP A 74 -19.80 6.67 -6.61
N ALA A 75 -19.12 6.51 -5.46
CA ALA A 75 -18.66 7.59 -4.63
C ALA A 75 -17.40 8.26 -5.23
N PRO A 76 -17.46 9.52 -5.72
CA PRO A 76 -16.37 10.13 -6.48
C PRO A 76 -15.06 10.26 -5.68
N GLU A 77 -15.16 10.64 -4.41
CA GLU A 77 -14.00 10.79 -3.53
C GLU A 77 -13.31 9.44 -3.25
N TYR A 78 -14.09 8.36 -3.17
CA TYR A 78 -13.54 7.02 -3.02
C TYR A 78 -12.84 6.54 -4.29
N LEU A 79 -13.40 6.84 -5.47
CA LEU A 79 -12.73 6.58 -6.75
C LEU A 79 -11.41 7.33 -6.88
N VAL A 80 -11.35 8.60 -6.47
CA VAL A 80 -10.11 9.39 -6.46
C VAL A 80 -9.05 8.73 -5.56
N CYS A 81 -9.43 8.29 -4.36
CA CYS A 81 -8.55 7.58 -3.44
C CYS A 81 -8.06 6.24 -4.04
N THR A 82 -8.98 5.44 -4.58
CA THR A 82 -8.68 4.16 -5.22
C THR A 82 -7.71 4.32 -6.39
N ARG A 83 -7.96 5.29 -7.28
CA ARG A 83 -7.07 5.61 -8.41
C ARG A 83 -5.68 6.02 -7.94
N LEU A 84 -5.59 6.79 -6.85
CA LEU A 84 -4.30 7.20 -6.28
C LEU A 84 -3.50 5.98 -5.78
N VAL A 85 -4.15 5.04 -5.10
CA VAL A 85 -3.52 3.80 -4.63
C VAL A 85 -3.04 2.94 -5.81
N LEU A 86 -3.88 2.72 -6.82
CA LEU A 86 -3.53 1.96 -8.02
C LEU A 86 -2.39 2.61 -8.81
N ALA A 87 -2.40 3.93 -8.96
CA ALA A 87 -1.32 4.67 -9.62
C ALA A 87 0.00 4.59 -8.84
N HIS A 88 -0.05 4.52 -7.51
CA HIS A 88 1.13 4.32 -6.68
C HIS A 88 1.65 2.87 -6.82
N LEU A 89 0.75 1.89 -6.74
CA LEU A 89 1.06 0.48 -6.93
C LEU A 89 1.70 0.18 -8.30
N ALA A 90 1.16 0.74 -9.38
CA ALA A 90 1.70 0.56 -10.73
C ALA A 90 3.13 1.12 -10.88
N ARG A 91 3.49 2.16 -10.12
CA ARG A 91 4.88 2.65 -10.05
C ARG A 91 5.78 1.69 -9.28
N HIS A 92 5.32 1.18 -8.13
CA HIS A 92 6.07 0.19 -7.34
C HIS A 92 6.30 -1.12 -8.09
N ILE A 93 5.31 -1.60 -8.86
CA ILE A 93 5.47 -2.83 -9.65
C ILE A 93 6.50 -2.63 -10.77
N ARG A 94 6.41 -1.54 -11.54
CA ARG A 94 7.36 -1.26 -12.62
C ARG A 94 8.81 -1.19 -12.14
N LEU A 95 9.05 -0.47 -11.04
CA LEU A 95 10.38 -0.39 -10.43
C LEU A 95 10.92 -1.75 -9.96
N THR A 96 10.05 -2.68 -9.55
CA THR A 96 10.49 -4.03 -9.19
C THR A 96 10.76 -4.92 -10.40
N GLN A 97 10.11 -4.70 -11.53
CA GLN A 97 10.35 -5.48 -12.75
C GLN A 97 11.65 -5.04 -13.46
N GLU A 98 11.90 -3.73 -13.56
CA GLU A 98 13.17 -3.21 -14.12
C GLU A 98 14.41 -3.68 -13.34
N GLY A 99 14.26 -3.91 -12.02
CA GLY A 99 15.30 -4.51 -11.20
C GLY A 99 15.50 -6.01 -11.48
N ASP A 100 14.42 -6.78 -11.58
CA ASP A 100 14.51 -8.24 -11.82
C ASP A 100 14.98 -8.55 -13.26
N ASP A 101 14.61 -7.72 -14.24
CA ASP A 101 15.03 -7.85 -15.64
C ASP A 101 16.53 -7.56 -15.82
N ALA A 102 17.08 -6.60 -15.06
CA ALA A 102 18.51 -6.28 -15.08
C ALA A 102 19.39 -7.42 -14.52
N PHE A 103 18.88 -8.22 -13.57
CA PHE A 103 19.59 -9.40 -13.04
C PHE A 103 19.41 -10.67 -13.88
N SER A 104 18.46 -10.68 -14.82
CA SER A 104 18.17 -11.85 -15.67
C SER A 104 18.99 -11.91 -16.96
N HIS A 105 19.72 -10.84 -17.30
CA HIS A 105 20.55 -10.76 -18.52
C HIS A 105 22.05 -11.06 -18.32
N GLU A 106 22.46 -11.53 -17.13
CA GLU A 106 23.87 -11.81 -16.81
C GLU A 106 24.17 -13.30 -16.58
N ILE A 107 23.43 -14.22 -17.21
CA ILE A 107 23.70 -15.67 -17.22
C ILE A 107 23.81 -16.20 -18.64
#